data_AF-A0A8D8CH02-F1
#
_entry.id   AF-A0A8D8CH02-F1
#
_cell.length_a   1.000
_cell.length_b   1.000
_cell.length_c   1.000
_cell.angle_alpha   90.00
_cell.angle_beta   90.00
_cell.angle_gamma   90.00
#
_symmetry.space_group_name_H-M   'P 1'
#
loop_
_entity.id
_entity.type
_entity.pdbx_description
1 polymer ?
#
loop_
_entity_poly.entity_id
_entity_poly.type
_entity_poly.pdbx_seq_one_letter_code
_entity_poly.pdbx_strand_id
1 'polypeptide(L)'
;TWRLHAAHVLFMRGDRYKEAAAFYEPIVRQNYDDILAVPASVLANLCVAYIMTSQNEEAEELMRKVERAEERKGNANGQCLHLCIVNLVIGTLYCAKGNYEFGLSRIAHALDGGSGARLCADTWLHVKRCVLGLLTGLAKQTIVLPSIAIQETLAFLRTCEAYGLTIPSVLTGPLEDSGEQPPTIGLEARKLRALLSRLMEYK
;
A
#
# COMPACT_ATOMS: atom_id res chain seq x y z
N THR A 1 -13.98 20.22 -5.70
CA THR A 1 -12.59 20.57 -5.33
C THR A 1 -12.41 20.79 -3.83
N TRP A 2 -13.06 21.79 -3.20
CA TRP A 2 -12.87 22.04 -1.75
C TRP A 2 -13.26 20.87 -0.84
N ARG A 3 -14.37 20.17 -1.14
CA ARG A 3 -14.83 19.00 -0.36
C ARG A 3 -13.79 17.88 -0.33
N LEU A 4 -13.12 17.64 -1.46
CA LEU A 4 -12.07 16.64 -1.57
C LEU A 4 -10.83 17.03 -0.74
N HIS A 5 -10.40 18.28 -0.82
CA HIS A 5 -9.28 18.77 -0.01
C HIS A 5 -9.61 18.73 1.48
N ALA A 6 -10.83 19.10 1.87
CA ALA A 6 -11.30 18.98 3.25
C ALA A 6 -11.29 17.52 3.72
N ALA A 7 -11.75 16.59 2.88
CA ALA A 7 -11.71 15.15 3.17
C ALA A 7 -10.27 14.66 3.40
N HIS A 8 -9.33 15.05 2.54
CA HIS A 8 -7.91 14.69 2.70
C HIS A 8 -7.32 15.25 4.00
N VAL A 9 -7.58 16.52 4.33
CA VAL A 9 -7.09 17.13 5.58
C VAL A 9 -7.66 16.41 6.81
N LEU A 10 -8.96 16.11 6.81
CA LEU A 10 -9.60 15.37 7.90
C LEU A 10 -9.06 13.95 8.05
N PHE A 11 -8.83 13.28 6.92
CA PHE A 11 -8.23 11.94 6.89
C PHE A 11 -6.81 11.93 7.45
N MET A 12 -5.98 12.89 7.04
CA MET A 12 -4.59 13.01 7.49
C MET A 12 -4.46 13.37 8.98
N ARG A 13 -5.49 13.97 9.58
CA ARG A 13 -5.53 14.25 11.02
C ARG A 13 -5.60 12.98 11.88
N GLY A 14 -6.11 11.87 11.33
CA GLY A 14 -6.08 10.56 11.95
C GLY A 14 -7.07 10.32 13.10
N ASP A 15 -7.90 11.30 13.45
CA ASP A 15 -8.93 11.24 14.50
C ASP A 15 -10.36 11.50 13.96
N ARG A 16 -10.52 11.94 12.72
CA ARG A 16 -11.80 12.38 12.12
C ARG A 16 -12.23 11.54 10.90
N TYR A 17 -12.06 10.22 10.96
CA TYR A 17 -12.40 9.30 9.85
C TYR A 17 -13.88 9.35 9.46
N LYS A 18 -14.80 9.42 10.43
CA LYS A 18 -16.24 9.52 10.17
C LYS A 18 -16.60 10.77 9.35
N GLU A 19 -15.95 11.88 9.64
CA GLU A 19 -16.18 13.13 8.93
C GLU A 19 -15.51 13.12 7.55
N ALA A 20 -14.31 12.56 7.45
CA ALA A 20 -13.66 12.34 6.15
C ALA A 20 -14.54 11.48 5.22
N ALA A 21 -15.12 10.38 5.74
CA ALA A 21 -16.04 9.52 5.01
C ALA A 21 -17.26 10.31 4.50
N ALA A 22 -17.86 11.16 5.33
CA ALA A 22 -19.01 11.99 4.94
C ALA A 22 -18.70 12.96 3.77
N PHE A 23 -17.43 13.35 3.58
CA PHE A 23 -17.01 14.15 2.42
C PHE A 23 -16.67 13.29 1.19
N TYR A 24 -16.12 12.09 1.37
CA TYR A 24 -15.80 11.18 0.26
C TYR A 24 -17.03 10.52 -0.34
N GLU A 25 -17.99 10.09 0.49
CA GLU A 25 -19.19 9.37 0.08
C GLU A 25 -19.97 10.05 -1.05
N PRO A 26 -20.30 11.35 -0.99
CA PRO A 26 -21.04 12.00 -2.08
C PRO A 26 -20.27 12.00 -3.40
N ILE A 27 -18.93 12.06 -3.35
CA ILE A 27 -18.07 12.05 -4.55
C ILE A 27 -18.12 10.68 -5.21
N VAL A 28 -18.05 9.62 -4.41
CA VAL A 28 -18.12 8.23 -4.88
C VAL A 28 -19.52 7.89 -5.37
N ARG A 29 -20.57 8.31 -4.63
CA ARG A 29 -21.98 8.07 -4.98
C ARG A 29 -22.38 8.76 -6.29
N GLN A 30 -21.86 9.94 -6.58
CA GLN A 30 -22.11 10.64 -7.86
C GLN A 30 -21.54 9.89 -9.07
N ASN A 31 -20.49 9.11 -8.87
CA ASN A 31 -19.81 8.34 -9.92
C ASN A 31 -19.97 6.84 -9.68
N TYR A 32 -21.07 6.42 -9.04
CA TYR A 32 -21.22 5.01 -8.63
C TYR A 32 -21.36 4.07 -9.83
N ASP A 33 -21.87 4.55 -10.96
CA ASP A 33 -21.99 3.75 -12.19
C ASP A 33 -20.64 3.58 -12.91
N ASP A 34 -19.78 4.60 -12.87
CA ASP A 34 -18.40 4.56 -13.36
C ASP A 34 -17.40 4.79 -12.21
N ILE A 35 -17.30 3.78 -11.33
CA ILE A 35 -16.48 3.87 -10.11
C ILE A 35 -14.99 4.14 -10.41
N LEU A 36 -14.52 3.75 -11.60
CA LEU A 36 -13.12 3.93 -12.02
C LEU A 36 -12.82 5.37 -12.44
N ALA A 37 -13.84 6.21 -12.66
CA ALA A 37 -13.66 7.65 -12.86
C ALA A 37 -13.21 8.36 -11.57
N VAL A 38 -13.49 7.77 -10.40
CA VAL A 38 -13.02 8.30 -9.11
C VAL A 38 -11.53 7.99 -8.95
N PRO A 39 -10.70 8.94 -8.47
CA PRO A 39 -9.30 8.67 -8.18
C PRO A 39 -9.12 7.52 -7.19
N ALA A 40 -8.22 6.59 -7.48
CA ALA A 40 -7.95 5.42 -6.64
C ALA A 40 -7.60 5.79 -5.17
N SER A 41 -6.90 6.90 -4.96
CA SER A 41 -6.57 7.41 -3.62
C SER A 41 -7.81 7.80 -2.80
N VAL A 42 -8.88 8.26 -3.46
CA VAL A 42 -10.14 8.61 -2.81
C VAL A 42 -10.88 7.35 -2.38
N LEU A 43 -10.97 6.35 -3.26
CA LEU A 43 -11.56 5.05 -2.94
C LEU A 43 -10.82 4.37 -1.79
N ALA A 44 -9.48 4.39 -1.84
CA ALA A 44 -8.63 3.83 -0.81
C ALA A 44 -8.84 4.50 0.55
N ASN A 45 -8.86 5.84 0.58
CA ASN A 45 -9.08 6.59 1.82
C ASN A 45 -10.49 6.39 2.37
N LEU A 46 -11.50 6.23 1.50
CA LEU A 46 -12.86 5.89 1.94
C LEU A 46 -12.92 4.48 2.55
N CYS A 47 -12.30 3.47 1.93
CA CYS A 47 -12.17 2.13 2.51
C CYS A 47 -11.48 2.18 3.88
N VAL A 48 -10.38 2.92 4.02
CA VAL A 48 -9.70 3.11 5.31
C VAL A 48 -10.61 3.80 6.32
N ALA A 49 -11.35 4.83 5.92
CA ALA A 49 -12.27 5.52 6.81
C ALA A 49 -13.36 4.57 7.32
N TYR A 50 -13.93 3.74 6.45
CA TYR A 50 -14.90 2.71 6.83
C TYR A 50 -14.32 1.70 7.82
N ILE A 51 -13.14 1.14 7.53
CA ILE A 51 -12.45 0.20 8.44
C ILE A 51 -12.19 0.84 9.81
N MET A 52 -11.71 2.09 9.84
CA MET A 52 -11.41 2.82 11.07
C MET A 52 -12.67 3.22 11.87
N THR A 53 -13.84 3.22 11.24
CA THR A 53 -15.14 3.45 11.88
C THR A 53 -15.95 2.16 12.11
N SER A 54 -15.30 1.00 11.99
CA SER A 54 -15.91 -0.33 12.15
C SER A 54 -17.02 -0.66 11.15
N GLN A 55 -17.01 -0.03 9.97
CA GLN A 55 -17.94 -0.28 8.86
C GLN A 55 -17.30 -1.20 7.82
N ASN A 56 -16.84 -2.38 8.26
CA ASN A 56 -16.06 -3.28 7.41
C ASN A 56 -16.85 -3.81 6.20
N GLU A 57 -18.17 -4.00 6.35
CA GLU A 57 -19.05 -4.46 5.26
C GLU A 57 -19.11 -3.45 4.11
N GLU A 58 -19.22 -2.16 4.42
CA GLU A 58 -19.22 -1.06 3.43
C GLU A 58 -17.87 -0.97 2.69
N ALA A 59 -16.76 -1.15 3.43
CA ALA A 59 -15.43 -1.19 2.82
C ALA A 59 -15.30 -2.38 1.85
N GLU A 60 -15.79 -3.56 2.24
CA GLU A 60 -15.72 -4.77 1.43
C GLU A 60 -16.62 -4.66 0.19
N GLU A 61 -17.83 -4.13 0.32
CA GLU A 61 -18.72 -3.88 -0.82
C GLU A 61 -18.08 -2.93 -1.84
N LEU A 62 -17.48 -1.83 -1.36
CA LEU A 62 -16.77 -0.88 -2.22
C LEU A 62 -15.60 -1.56 -2.95
N MET A 63 -14.80 -2.37 -2.24
CA MET A 63 -13.69 -3.11 -2.84
C MET A 63 -14.16 -4.11 -3.91
N ARG A 64 -15.20 -4.92 -3.63
CA ARG A 64 -15.78 -5.86 -4.61
C ARG A 64 -16.32 -5.13 -5.85
N LYS A 65 -16.88 -3.92 -5.67
CA LYS A 65 -17.36 -3.12 -6.79
C LYS A 65 -16.22 -2.61 -7.67
N VAL A 66 -15.13 -2.14 -7.06
CA VAL A 66 -13.92 -1.72 -7.79
C VAL A 66 -13.33 -2.90 -8.56
N GLU A 67 -13.19 -4.06 -7.93
CA GLU A 67 -12.70 -5.29 -8.57
C GLU A 67 -13.51 -5.66 -9.82
N ARG A 68 -14.84 -5.75 -9.69
CA ARG A 68 -15.74 -6.04 -10.83
C ARG A 68 -15.66 -5.00 -11.94
N ALA A 69 -15.46 -3.73 -11.60
CA ALA A 69 -15.31 -2.68 -12.60
C ALA A 69 -13.97 -2.80 -13.34
N GLU A 70 -12.89 -3.10 -12.63
CA GLU A 70 -11.57 -3.34 -13.22
C GLU A 70 -11.55 -4.58 -14.11
N GLU A 71 -12.17 -5.69 -13.71
CA GLU A 71 -12.27 -6.90 -14.53
C GLU A 71 -13.00 -6.63 -15.86
N ARG A 72 -14.11 -5.88 -15.82
CA ARG A 72 -14.86 -5.51 -17.03
C ARG A 72 -14.04 -4.63 -17.97
N LYS A 73 -13.24 -3.71 -17.42
CA LYS A 73 -12.44 -2.75 -18.21
C LYS A 73 -11.10 -3.31 -18.67
N GLY A 74 -10.47 -4.17 -17.87
CA GLY A 74 -9.23 -4.87 -18.19
C GLY A 74 -9.37 -5.80 -19.40
N ASN A 75 -10.58 -6.27 -19.67
CA ASN A 75 -10.91 -7.00 -20.91
C ASN A 75 -10.96 -6.11 -22.16
N ALA A 76 -11.00 -4.78 -22.01
CA ALA A 76 -11.27 -3.85 -23.10
C ALA A 76 -10.16 -2.83 -23.36
N ASN A 77 -9.40 -2.36 -22.36
CA ASN A 77 -8.25 -1.46 -22.55
C ASN A 77 -7.52 -1.15 -21.23
N GLY A 78 -6.24 -1.51 -21.15
CA GLY A 78 -5.27 -0.99 -20.17
C GLY A 78 -5.38 -1.57 -18.75
N GLN A 79 -4.23 -1.64 -18.06
CA GLN A 79 -4.14 -2.05 -16.65
C GLN A 79 -4.75 -0.96 -15.76
N CYS A 80 -5.91 -1.24 -15.17
CA CYS A 80 -6.43 -0.43 -14.05
C CYS A 80 -5.71 -0.85 -12.76
N LEU A 81 -5.38 0.12 -11.91
CA LEU A 81 -4.59 -0.08 -10.69
C LEU A 81 -5.34 0.40 -9.43
N HIS A 82 -6.63 0.70 -9.52
CA HIS A 82 -7.44 1.16 -8.40
C HIS A 82 -7.47 0.12 -7.28
N LEU A 83 -7.74 -1.16 -7.57
CA LEU A 83 -7.76 -2.19 -6.53
C LEU A 83 -6.37 -2.40 -5.92
N CYS A 84 -5.31 -2.32 -6.74
CA CYS A 84 -3.93 -2.40 -6.25
C CYS A 84 -3.64 -1.26 -5.26
N ILE A 85 -3.95 -0.01 -5.60
CA ILE A 85 -3.75 1.15 -4.73
C ILE A 85 -4.58 1.03 -3.45
N VAL A 86 -5.84 0.60 -3.54
CA VAL A 86 -6.70 0.35 -2.37
C VAL A 86 -6.07 -0.69 -1.44
N ASN A 87 -5.61 -1.83 -1.98
CA ASN A 87 -4.96 -2.87 -1.19
C ASN A 87 -3.64 -2.40 -0.57
N LEU A 88 -2.84 -1.60 -1.27
CA LEU A 88 -1.59 -1.04 -0.75
C LEU A 88 -1.84 -0.09 0.43
N VAL A 89 -2.83 0.80 0.30
CA VAL A 89 -3.20 1.77 1.34
C VAL A 89 -3.78 1.05 2.56
N ILE A 90 -4.66 0.06 2.37
CA ILE A 90 -5.21 -0.76 3.46
C ILE A 90 -4.08 -1.54 4.15
N GLY A 91 -3.21 -2.22 3.40
CA GLY A 91 -2.09 -2.95 4.00
C GLY A 91 -1.16 -2.04 4.80
N THR A 92 -0.92 -0.82 4.31
CA THR A 92 -0.17 0.22 5.03
C THR A 92 -0.86 0.62 6.34
N LEU A 93 -2.18 0.79 6.33
CA LEU A 93 -2.97 1.07 7.54
C LEU A 93 -2.78 -0.02 8.60
N TYR A 94 -2.93 -1.30 8.21
CA TYR A 94 -2.79 -2.42 9.16
C TYR A 94 -1.39 -2.49 9.75
N CYS A 95 -0.34 -2.26 8.96
CA CYS A 95 1.03 -2.13 9.46
C CYS A 95 1.16 -0.98 10.48
N ALA A 96 0.59 0.19 10.18
CA ALA A 96 0.60 1.34 11.08
C ALA A 96 -0.16 1.11 12.39
N LYS A 97 -1.15 0.20 12.39
CA LYS A 97 -1.89 -0.23 13.60
C LYS A 97 -1.26 -1.43 14.32
N GLY A 98 -0.08 -1.87 13.89
CA GLY A 98 0.66 -2.95 14.53
C GLY A 98 0.33 -4.35 14.01
N ASN A 99 -0.63 -4.49 13.09
CA ASN A 99 -0.97 -5.78 12.48
C ASN A 99 -0.17 -5.99 11.19
N TYR A 100 1.12 -6.29 11.38
CA TYR A 100 2.07 -6.45 10.28
C TYR A 100 1.88 -7.72 9.46
N GLU A 101 1.43 -8.81 10.09
CA GLU A 101 1.18 -10.08 9.39
C GLU A 101 0.13 -9.89 8.28
N PHE A 102 -1.04 -9.36 8.64
CA PHE A 102 -2.08 -9.06 7.66
C PHE A 102 -1.65 -7.96 6.69
N GLY A 103 -1.05 -6.87 7.22
CA GLY A 103 -0.68 -5.71 6.42
C GLY A 103 0.33 -6.03 5.33
N LEU A 104 1.40 -6.76 5.65
CA LEU A 104 2.43 -7.15 4.69
C LEU A 104 1.93 -8.22 3.71
N SER A 105 1.11 -9.17 4.17
CA SER A 105 0.47 -10.14 3.28
C SER A 105 -0.42 -9.45 2.23
N ARG A 106 -1.23 -8.46 2.65
CA ARG A 106 -2.06 -7.65 1.75
C ARG A 106 -1.22 -6.86 0.74
N ILE A 107 -0.13 -6.23 1.17
CA ILE A 107 0.80 -5.50 0.29
C ILE A 107 1.45 -6.45 -0.73
N ALA A 108 1.92 -7.61 -0.27
CA ALA A 108 2.53 -8.61 -1.15
C ALA A 108 1.54 -9.08 -2.22
N HIS A 109 0.29 -9.35 -1.84
CA HIS A 109 -0.77 -9.73 -2.77
C HIS A 109 -1.08 -8.62 -3.79
N ALA A 110 -1.14 -7.35 -3.37
CA ALA A 110 -1.39 -6.21 -4.26
C ALA A 110 -0.34 -6.09 -5.38
N LEU A 111 0.89 -6.50 -5.10
CA LEU A 111 2.04 -6.45 -6.01
C LEU A 111 2.31 -7.79 -6.73
N ASP A 112 1.35 -8.71 -6.72
CA ASP A 112 1.47 -10.05 -7.31
C ASP A 112 2.71 -10.80 -6.79
N GLY A 113 3.04 -10.64 -5.50
CA GLY A 113 4.23 -11.21 -4.89
C GLY A 113 5.55 -10.50 -5.22
N GLY A 114 5.50 -9.31 -5.84
CA GLY A 114 6.68 -8.50 -6.16
C GLY A 114 7.35 -8.83 -7.50
N SER A 115 6.71 -9.63 -8.34
CA SER A 115 7.20 -10.03 -9.68
C SER A 115 6.47 -9.33 -10.84
N GLY A 116 5.41 -8.58 -10.55
CA GLY A 116 4.55 -7.96 -11.56
C GLY A 116 4.99 -6.57 -12.02
N ALA A 117 4.37 -6.11 -13.12
CA ALA A 117 4.51 -4.75 -13.66
C ALA A 117 4.10 -3.64 -12.67
N ARG A 118 3.52 -4.00 -11.52
CA ARG A 118 3.08 -3.09 -10.46
C ARG A 118 4.22 -2.65 -9.53
N LEU A 119 5.40 -3.28 -9.62
CA LEU A 119 6.57 -2.88 -8.82
C LEU A 119 7.22 -1.63 -9.43
N CYS A 120 7.05 -0.49 -8.78
CA CYS A 120 7.64 0.79 -9.18
C CYS A 120 8.00 1.62 -7.94
N ALA A 121 8.63 2.77 -8.11
CA ALA A 121 9.04 3.63 -6.99
C ALA A 121 7.87 4.00 -6.04
N ASP A 122 6.69 4.30 -6.60
CA ASP A 122 5.49 4.65 -5.82
C ASP A 122 5.02 3.50 -4.95
N THR A 123 4.85 2.31 -5.53
CA THR A 123 4.36 1.13 -4.80
C THR A 123 5.40 0.59 -3.83
N TRP A 124 6.68 0.68 -4.20
CA TRP A 124 7.80 0.32 -3.33
C TRP A 124 7.86 1.16 -2.06
N LEU A 125 7.48 2.44 -2.13
CA LEU A 125 7.45 3.31 -0.96
C LEU A 125 6.54 2.75 0.15
N HIS A 126 5.41 2.14 -0.21
CA HIS A 126 4.52 1.46 0.74
C HIS A 126 5.21 0.26 1.41
N VAL A 127 5.84 -0.60 0.60
CA VAL A 127 6.60 -1.76 1.09
C VAL A 127 7.71 -1.31 2.04
N LYS A 128 8.57 -0.40 1.57
CA LYS A 128 9.72 0.13 2.30
C LYS A 128 9.32 0.68 3.67
N ARG A 129 8.29 1.54 3.71
CA ARG A 129 7.81 2.15 4.97
C ARG A 129 7.29 1.10 5.95
N CYS A 130 6.50 0.14 5.48
CA CYS A 130 5.94 -0.91 6.34
C CYS A 130 7.04 -1.82 6.89
N VAL A 131 7.99 -2.25 6.05
CA VAL A 131 9.10 -3.11 6.49
C VAL A 131 10.04 -2.37 7.45
N LEU A 132 10.34 -1.08 7.22
CA LEU A 132 11.11 -0.28 8.18
C LEU A 132 10.38 -0.11 9.53
N GLY A 133 9.06 0.07 9.50
CA GLY A 133 8.23 0.08 10.70
C GLY A 133 8.31 -1.24 11.47
N LEU A 134 8.21 -2.37 10.76
CA LEU A 134 8.37 -3.71 11.33
C LEU A 134 9.75 -3.87 11.98
N LEU A 135 10.83 -3.58 11.24
CA LEU A 135 12.20 -3.68 11.73
C LEU A 135 12.39 -2.85 13.01
N THR A 136 11.84 -1.62 13.02
CA THR A 136 11.92 -0.74 14.18
C THR A 136 11.19 -1.33 15.38
N GLY A 137 9.98 -1.86 15.19
CA GLY A 137 9.22 -2.43 16.30
C GLY A 137 9.75 -3.78 16.79
N LEU A 138 10.33 -4.60 15.91
CA LEU A 138 11.07 -5.81 16.30
C LEU A 138 12.31 -5.43 17.12
N ALA A 139 13.10 -4.46 16.66
CA ALA A 139 14.29 -3.99 17.37
C ALA A 139 13.96 -3.39 18.75
N LYS A 140 12.80 -2.71 18.88
CA LYS A 140 12.30 -2.18 20.15
C LYS A 140 11.53 -3.21 20.99
N GLN A 141 11.37 -4.44 20.51
CA GLN A 141 10.57 -5.49 21.15
C GLN A 141 9.10 -5.07 21.40
N THR A 142 8.57 -4.14 20.61
CA THR A 142 7.16 -3.71 20.66
C THR A 142 6.28 -4.52 19.72
N ILE A 143 6.88 -5.36 18.87
CA ILE A 143 6.21 -6.25 17.92
C ILE A 143 6.78 -7.65 18.11
N VAL A 144 5.90 -8.64 18.11
CA VAL A 144 6.28 -10.05 17.96
C VAL A 144 5.54 -10.58 16.74
N LEU A 145 6.28 -11.15 15.79
CA LEU A 145 5.73 -11.69 14.57
C LEU A 145 5.92 -13.22 14.54
N PRO A 146 4.91 -14.01 14.12
CA PRO A 146 5.07 -15.44 13.96
C PRO A 146 6.19 -15.77 12.95
N SER A 147 6.93 -16.85 13.18
CA SER A 147 8.02 -17.27 12.29
C SER A 147 7.57 -17.40 10.83
N ILE A 148 6.33 -17.85 10.59
CA ILE A 148 5.80 -18.00 9.23
C ILE A 148 5.67 -16.64 8.52
N ALA A 149 5.13 -15.63 9.19
CA ALA A 149 4.99 -14.28 8.65
C ALA A 149 6.36 -13.64 8.34
N ILE A 150 7.38 -13.95 9.15
CA ILE A 150 8.75 -13.49 8.90
C ILE A 150 9.33 -14.15 7.64
N GLN A 151 9.13 -15.46 7.48
CA GLN A 151 9.58 -16.18 6.28
C GLN A 151 8.87 -15.69 5.01
N GLU A 152 7.56 -15.44 5.08
CA GLU A 152 6.78 -14.86 3.98
C GLU A 152 7.30 -13.47 3.61
N THR A 153 7.60 -12.63 4.62
CA THR A 153 8.18 -11.30 4.39
C THR A 153 9.56 -11.37 3.74
N LEU A 154 10.43 -12.29 4.20
CA LEU A 154 11.75 -12.52 3.60
C LEU A 154 11.65 -13.03 2.16
N ALA A 155 10.70 -13.93 1.88
CA ALA A 155 10.45 -14.44 0.53
C ALA A 155 9.95 -13.33 -0.39
N PHE A 156 8.99 -12.53 0.07
CA PHE A 156 8.49 -11.37 -0.66
C PHE A 156 9.59 -10.35 -1.00
N LEU A 157 10.45 -10.03 -0.02
CA LEU A 157 11.60 -9.14 -0.26
C LEU A 157 12.62 -9.75 -1.23
N ARG A 158 12.79 -11.08 -1.24
CA ARG A 158 13.66 -11.76 -2.21
C ARG A 158 13.10 -11.64 -3.62
N THR A 159 11.78 -11.75 -3.80
CA THR A 159 11.16 -11.51 -5.11
C THR A 159 11.35 -10.06 -5.55
N CYS A 160 11.07 -9.09 -4.67
CA CYS A 160 11.32 -7.68 -4.96
C CYS A 160 12.80 -7.40 -5.29
N GLU A 161 13.73 -8.10 -4.64
CA GLU A 161 15.17 -8.03 -4.95
C GLU A 161 15.46 -8.47 -6.39
N ALA A 162 14.91 -9.60 -6.82
CA ALA A 162 15.16 -10.19 -8.14
C ALA A 162 14.57 -9.36 -9.28
N TYR A 163 13.34 -8.86 -9.12
CA TYR A 163 12.63 -8.12 -10.18
C TYR A 163 12.91 -6.60 -10.13
N GLY A 164 13.37 -6.08 -8.99
CA GLY A 164 13.66 -4.65 -8.80
C GLY A 164 15.08 -4.22 -9.17
N LEU A 165 15.91 -5.08 -9.75
CA LEU A 165 17.34 -4.80 -9.98
C LEU A 165 17.59 -3.55 -10.83
N THR A 166 16.73 -3.30 -11.82
CA THR A 166 16.84 -2.18 -12.77
C THR A 166 15.79 -1.09 -12.55
N ILE A 167 14.95 -1.23 -11.52
CA ILE A 167 13.84 -0.32 -11.25
C ILE A 167 14.31 0.71 -10.20
N PRO A 168 14.20 2.02 -10.46
CA PRO A 168 14.57 3.03 -9.47
C PRO A 168 13.64 2.96 -8.25
N SER A 169 14.21 3.13 -7.05
CA SER A 169 13.47 3.13 -5.78
C SER A 169 12.95 4.51 -5.37
N VAL A 170 13.32 5.57 -6.11
CA VAL A 170 12.97 6.96 -5.84
C VAL A 170 12.30 7.57 -7.07
N LEU A 171 11.31 8.42 -6.83
CA LEU A 171 10.72 9.29 -7.84
C LEU A 171 11.66 10.49 -8.02
N THR A 172 12.58 10.42 -8.98
CA THR A 172 13.39 11.59 -9.35
C THR A 172 12.52 12.58 -10.13
N GLY A 173 12.37 13.79 -9.59
CA GLY A 173 11.71 14.87 -10.31
C GLY A 173 12.54 15.36 -11.51
N PRO A 174 11.94 16.01 -12.52
CA PRO A 174 12.65 16.52 -13.70
C PRO A 174 13.73 17.58 -13.41
N LEU A 175 13.86 18.03 -12.15
CA LEU A 175 14.82 19.03 -11.69
C LEU A 175 15.91 18.44 -10.77
N GLU A 176 15.84 17.15 -10.45
CA GLU A 176 16.76 16.46 -9.54
C GLU A 176 17.77 15.63 -10.35
N ASP A 177 18.64 16.29 -11.10
CA ASP A 177 19.79 15.63 -11.73
C ASP A 177 21.01 15.78 -10.81
N SER A 178 21.16 14.83 -9.87
CA SER A 178 22.31 14.79 -8.97
C SER A 178 23.55 14.14 -9.59
N GLY A 179 23.48 13.67 -10.84
CA GLY A 179 24.55 12.93 -11.51
C GLY A 179 24.85 11.54 -10.91
N GLU A 180 24.20 11.17 -9.80
CA GLU A 180 24.29 9.85 -9.17
C GLU A 180 23.17 8.95 -9.69
N GLN A 181 23.50 7.69 -10.02
CA GLN A 181 22.48 6.72 -10.38
C GLN A 181 21.54 6.50 -9.17
N PRO A 182 20.21 6.67 -9.35
CA PRO A 182 19.28 6.49 -8.25
C PRO A 182 19.35 5.06 -7.71
N PRO A 183 19.20 4.86 -6.39
CA PRO A 183 19.18 3.52 -5.83
C PRO A 183 18.07 2.70 -6.47
N THR A 184 18.29 1.39 -6.59
CA THR A 184 17.30 0.48 -7.18
C THR A 184 16.47 -0.20 -6.10
N ILE A 185 15.24 -0.57 -6.46
CA ILE A 185 14.36 -1.36 -5.58
C ILE A 185 15.07 -2.63 -5.15
N GLY A 186 15.81 -3.27 -6.07
CA GLY A 186 16.55 -4.49 -5.79
C GLY A 186 17.61 -4.31 -4.70
N LEU A 187 18.36 -3.20 -4.75
CA LEU A 187 19.35 -2.86 -3.73
C LEU A 187 18.70 -2.60 -2.37
N GLU A 188 17.60 -1.86 -2.32
CA GLU A 188 16.89 -1.58 -1.08
C GLU A 188 16.24 -2.85 -0.48
N ALA A 189 15.61 -3.68 -1.30
CA ALA A 189 15.03 -4.94 -0.89
C ALA A 189 16.06 -5.88 -0.26
N ARG A 190 17.26 -5.97 -0.86
CA ARG A 190 18.39 -6.72 -0.29
C ARG A 190 18.79 -6.20 1.09
N LYS A 191 18.90 -4.87 1.25
CA LYS A 191 19.26 -4.24 2.53
C LYS A 191 18.20 -4.54 3.60
N LEU A 192 16.93 -4.37 3.28
CA LEU A 192 15.82 -4.66 4.20
C LEU A 192 15.78 -6.14 4.61
N ARG A 193 15.98 -7.05 3.64
CA ARG A 193 16.04 -8.50 3.87
C ARG A 193 17.19 -8.85 4.81
N ALA A 194 18.38 -8.29 4.58
CA ALA A 194 19.54 -8.51 5.45
C ALA A 194 19.31 -8.01 6.88
N LEU A 195 18.68 -6.84 7.06
CA LEU A 195 18.32 -6.33 8.38
C LEU A 195 17.33 -7.25 9.11
N LEU A 196 16.30 -7.73 8.40
CA LEU A 196 15.31 -8.63 8.99
C LEU A 196 15.96 -9.97 9.40
N SER A 197 16.82 -10.55 8.55
CA SER A 197 17.57 -11.76 8.90
C SER A 197 18.44 -11.58 10.14
N ARG A 198 19.18 -10.46 10.24
CA ARG A 198 20.03 -10.18 11.41
C ARG A 198 19.23 -10.07 12.71
N LEU A 199 18.05 -9.44 12.69
CA LEU A 199 17.19 -9.37 13.88
C LEU A 199 16.70 -10.75 14.34
N MET A 200 16.61 -11.73 13.42
CA MET A 200 16.24 -13.09 13.78
C MET A 200 17.37 -13.94 14.36
N GLU A 201 18.63 -13.54 14.11
CA GLU A 201 19.82 -14.21 14.64
C GLU A 201 20.07 -13.83 16.12
N TYR A 202 19.62 -12.64 16.55
CA TYR A 202 19.62 -12.25 17.95
C TYR A 202 18.50 -12.97 18.71
N LYS A 203 18.75 -14.23 19.06
CA LYS A 203 18.03 -14.94 20.12
C LYS A 203 18.73 -14.76 21.46
#